data_AF-A0AAJ2TFJ2-F1
#
_entry.id   AF-A0AAJ2TFJ2-F1
#
_cell.length_a   1.000
_cell.length_b   1.000
_cell.length_c   1.000
_cell.angle_alpha   90.00
_cell.angle_beta   90.00
_cell.angle_gamma   90.00
#
_symmetry.space_group_name_H-M   'P 1'
#
loop_
_entity.id
_entity.type
_entity.pdbx_description
1 polymer ?
#
loop_
_entity_poly.entity_id
_entity_poly.type
_entity_poly.pdbx_seq_one_letter_code
_entity_poly.pdbx_strand_id
1 'polypeptide(L)'
;MKKKITAGILSAIMIAGALSTGMAVHAAEPRSNFISGSLIAAARKELEAKKAAYKAMCDTIDKTIDKITQVKTETGKKPQTIGEYITLCKEDFDVITAYGKDALPYLAKMKDDSKKALRTWMIMVAQYQIDPSIYDPTVVSPDGKYTFVAHSNLTEYAGTLWNSDIKLIYPSISVYENGTGKELKTFTGMSWEKVDVLWSPDSRFVAMNCGYVGSPFSYPIMFDIGGIGRHTLYLPFKDVFEYIAEDSGKDLSRYVRIMKIKDYADYEEDGTVRIDFALSGINSGERKDYLTGHYYYDPAQRTSSEPVYEFVD
;
A
#
# COMPACT_ATOMS: atom_id res chain seq x y z
N MET A 1 5.36 54.32 9.19
CA MET A 1 6.05 53.19 9.86
C MET A 1 6.52 52.19 8.82
N LYS A 2 7.83 52.04 8.66
CA LYS A 2 8.47 51.09 7.73
C LYS A 2 8.49 49.70 8.39
N LYS A 3 7.74 48.72 7.87
CA LYS A 3 7.90 47.31 8.26
C LYS A 3 8.87 46.63 7.29
N LYS A 4 10.05 46.23 7.80
CA LYS A 4 10.97 45.31 7.11
C LYS A 4 10.24 43.98 6.92
N ILE A 5 10.02 43.57 5.66
CA ILE A 5 9.60 42.21 5.34
C ILE A 5 10.88 41.39 5.15
N THR A 6 10.99 40.32 5.92
CA THR A 6 12.15 39.43 6.01
C THR A 6 12.42 38.74 4.67
N ALA A 7 13.70 38.61 4.30
CA ALA A 7 14.21 38.20 2.99
C ALA A 7 13.74 36.82 2.46
N GLY A 8 13.04 36.00 3.26
CA GLY A 8 12.60 34.66 2.85
C GLY A 8 11.45 34.62 1.84
N ILE A 9 10.61 35.66 1.76
CA ILE A 9 9.44 35.68 0.85
C ILE A 9 9.83 36.07 -0.58
N LEU A 10 10.92 36.82 -0.77
CA LEU A 10 11.37 37.25 -2.10
C LEU A 10 11.94 36.09 -2.94
N SER A 11 12.59 35.10 -2.33
CA SER A 11 13.20 33.98 -3.06
C SER A 11 12.16 33.08 -3.74
N ALA A 12 10.98 32.89 -3.14
CA ALA A 12 9.94 32.04 -3.73
C ALA A 12 9.27 32.66 -4.96
N ILE A 13 9.15 34.00 -5.01
CA ILE A 13 8.49 34.70 -6.11
C ILE A 13 9.42 34.82 -7.34
N MET A 14 10.74 35.00 -7.13
CA MET A 14 11.71 35.08 -8.23
C MET A 14 11.89 33.73 -8.94
N ILE A 15 11.79 32.60 -8.22
CA ILE A 15 11.94 31.26 -8.81
C ILE A 15 10.74 30.90 -9.70
N ALA A 16 9.52 31.32 -9.32
CA ALA A 16 8.32 31.04 -10.12
C ALA A 16 8.27 31.81 -11.46
N GLY A 17 8.90 32.98 -11.55
CA GLY A 17 8.93 33.79 -12.78
C GLY A 17 10.03 33.40 -13.79
N ALA A 18 11.16 32.88 -13.31
CA ALA A 18 12.30 32.54 -14.17
C ALA A 18 12.13 31.21 -14.93
N LEU A 19 11.33 30.28 -14.38
CA LEU A 19 11.10 28.96 -14.98
C LEU A 19 10.16 28.97 -16.21
N SER A 20 9.46 30.08 -16.50
CA SER A 20 8.54 30.15 -17.65
C SER A 20 9.12 30.79 -18.92
N THR A 21 10.34 31.34 -18.89
CA THR A 21 10.87 32.13 -20.04
C THR A 21 12.29 31.81 -20.50
N GLY A 22 13.01 30.86 -19.89
CA GLY A 22 14.24 30.30 -20.47
C GLY A 22 15.34 31.31 -20.81
N MET A 23 15.46 32.43 -20.09
CA MET A 23 16.52 33.42 -20.33
C MET A 23 17.72 33.22 -19.39
N ALA A 24 18.90 33.13 -19.99
CA ALA A 24 20.19 33.00 -19.31
C ALA A 24 20.44 34.17 -18.33
N VAL A 25 20.91 33.83 -17.13
CA VAL A 25 21.23 34.79 -16.07
C VAL A 25 22.60 35.41 -16.37
N HIS A 26 22.63 36.64 -16.87
CA HIS A 26 23.82 37.50 -16.79
C HIS A 26 23.70 38.43 -15.57
N ALA A 27 24.77 38.51 -14.80
CA ALA A 27 24.87 39.28 -13.58
C ALA A 27 24.67 40.78 -13.86
N ALA A 28 23.53 41.31 -13.43
CA ALA A 28 23.25 42.74 -13.38
C ALA A 28 23.04 43.17 -11.92
N GLU A 29 23.60 44.32 -11.58
CA GLU A 29 23.60 45.00 -10.27
C GLU A 29 22.24 45.03 -9.54
N PRO A 30 22.23 45.20 -8.20
CA PRO A 30 21.01 45.10 -7.40
C PRO A 30 20.11 46.31 -7.61
N ARG A 31 19.31 46.30 -8.68
CA ARG A 31 18.13 47.15 -8.76
C ARG A 31 17.16 46.68 -7.69
N SER A 32 16.81 47.57 -6.76
CA SER A 32 15.73 47.33 -5.80
C SER A 32 14.44 47.07 -6.57
N ASN A 33 14.09 45.79 -6.74
CA ASN A 33 12.82 45.38 -7.32
C ASN A 33 11.69 45.79 -6.35
N PHE A 34 11.20 47.01 -6.49
CA PHE A 34 9.99 47.47 -5.82
C PHE A 34 8.82 46.71 -6.44
N ILE A 35 8.35 45.66 -5.76
CA ILE A 35 7.05 45.07 -6.07
C ILE A 35 6.00 46.15 -5.79
N SER A 36 5.30 46.60 -6.83
CA SER A 36 4.31 47.67 -6.70
C SER A 36 3.20 47.27 -5.72
N GLY A 37 2.62 48.25 -5.01
CA GLY A 37 1.48 48.01 -4.13
C GLY A 37 0.29 47.34 -4.85
N SER A 38 0.16 47.57 -6.16
CA SER A 38 -0.85 46.92 -7.02
C SER A 38 -0.59 45.42 -7.22
N LEU A 39 0.66 45.00 -7.41
CA LEU A 39 1.03 43.58 -7.52
C LEU A 39 0.80 42.85 -6.19
N ILE A 40 1.11 43.48 -5.07
CA ILE A 40 0.84 42.92 -3.73
C ILE A 40 -0.67 42.78 -3.49
N ALA A 41 -1.47 43.78 -3.89
CA ALA A 41 -2.93 43.73 -3.76
C ALA A 41 -3.56 42.63 -4.64
N ALA A 42 -3.08 42.48 -5.88
CA ALA A 42 -3.51 41.42 -6.78
C ALA A 42 -3.19 40.02 -6.24
N ALA A 43 -1.96 39.80 -5.77
CA ALA A 43 -1.54 38.54 -5.17
C ALA A 43 -2.36 38.18 -3.91
N ARG A 44 -2.70 39.18 -3.08
CA ARG A 44 -3.59 38.98 -1.93
C ARG A 44 -5.00 38.56 -2.37
N LYS A 45 -5.56 39.24 -3.37
CA LYS A 45 -6.90 38.91 -3.89
C LYS A 45 -6.94 37.48 -4.45
N GLU A 46 -5.90 37.09 -5.19
CA GLU A 46 -5.76 35.73 -5.71
C GLU A 46 -5.63 34.70 -4.59
N LEU A 47 -4.83 34.97 -3.56
CA LEU A 47 -4.67 34.09 -2.41
C LEU A 47 -6.01 33.90 -1.65
N GLU A 48 -6.76 34.98 -1.43
CA GLU A 48 -8.07 34.88 -0.76
C GLU A 48 -9.09 34.13 -1.62
N ALA A 49 -9.07 34.31 -2.94
CA ALA A 49 -9.90 33.52 -3.85
C ALA A 49 -9.55 32.02 -3.79
N LYS A 50 -8.27 31.66 -3.76
CA LYS A 50 -7.82 30.26 -3.62
C LYS A 50 -8.23 29.66 -2.28
N LYS A 51 -8.12 30.41 -1.18
CA LYS A 51 -8.59 29.97 0.15
C LYS A 51 -10.10 29.74 0.16
N ALA A 52 -10.88 30.65 -0.43
CA ALA A 52 -12.33 30.52 -0.51
C ALA A 52 -12.73 29.29 -1.34
N ALA A 53 -12.09 29.06 -2.49
CA ALA A 53 -12.30 27.88 -3.32
C ALA A 53 -11.95 26.58 -2.58
N TYR A 54 -10.80 26.53 -1.91
CA TYR A 54 -10.39 25.38 -1.11
C TYR A 54 -11.40 25.09 0.02
N LYS A 55 -11.88 26.14 0.71
CA LYS A 55 -12.91 25.98 1.75
C LYS A 55 -14.22 25.43 1.15
N ALA A 56 -14.66 25.94 0.00
CA ALA A 56 -15.87 25.47 -0.66
C ALA A 56 -15.76 24.00 -1.07
N MET A 57 -14.58 23.57 -1.56
CA MET A 57 -14.27 22.16 -1.81
C MET A 57 -14.40 21.33 -0.53
N CYS A 58 -13.75 21.73 0.56
CA CYS A 58 -13.84 21.04 1.85
C CYS A 58 -15.28 20.89 2.34
N ASP A 59 -16.06 21.99 2.32
CA ASP A 59 -17.47 21.99 2.74
C ASP A 59 -18.32 21.07 1.84
N THR A 60 -17.98 20.98 0.55
CA THR A 60 -18.65 20.08 -0.40
C THR A 60 -18.33 18.62 -0.06
N ILE A 61 -17.05 18.29 0.11
CA ILE A 61 -16.60 16.94 0.47
C ILE A 61 -17.28 16.45 1.75
N ASP A 62 -17.33 17.27 2.81
CA ASP A 62 -17.97 16.88 4.07
C ASP A 62 -19.46 16.56 3.89
N LYS A 63 -20.20 17.45 3.20
CA LYS A 63 -21.63 17.24 2.94
C LYS A 63 -21.88 16.00 2.10
N THR A 64 -21.05 15.79 1.08
CA THR A 64 -21.18 14.63 0.19
C THR A 64 -20.90 13.33 0.94
N ILE A 65 -19.82 13.26 1.72
CA ILE A 65 -19.53 12.08 2.55
C ILE A 65 -20.65 11.82 3.55
N ASP A 66 -21.15 12.85 4.24
CA ASP A 66 -22.25 12.70 5.18
C ASP A 66 -23.53 12.21 4.50
N LYS A 67 -23.83 12.69 3.28
CA LYS A 67 -24.94 12.20 2.44
C LYS A 67 -24.76 10.71 2.10
N ILE A 68 -23.58 10.30 1.63
CA ILE A 68 -23.28 8.91 1.28
C ILE A 68 -23.51 7.99 2.48
N THR A 69 -23.04 8.38 3.68
CA THR A 69 -23.19 7.54 4.89
C THR A 69 -24.64 7.36 5.36
N GLN A 70 -25.57 8.15 4.84
CA GLN A 70 -27.00 8.11 5.18
C GLN A 70 -27.86 7.42 4.11
N VAL A 71 -27.26 7.01 2.98
CA VAL A 71 -28.00 6.38 1.88
C VAL A 71 -28.69 5.09 2.31
N LYS A 72 -29.81 4.80 1.66
CA LYS A 72 -30.60 3.58 1.84
C LYS A 72 -30.85 2.94 0.48
N THR A 73 -31.00 1.63 0.47
CA THR A 73 -31.47 0.86 -0.69
C THR A 73 -32.94 1.18 -0.98
N GLU A 74 -33.45 0.72 -2.12
CA GLU A 74 -34.86 0.88 -2.52
C GLU A 74 -35.84 0.31 -1.48
N THR A 75 -35.41 -0.69 -0.71
CA THR A 75 -36.19 -1.29 0.39
C THR A 75 -36.13 -0.49 1.70
N GLY A 76 -35.45 0.66 1.71
CA GLY A 76 -35.26 1.51 2.90
C GLY A 76 -34.23 0.97 3.90
N LYS A 77 -33.51 -0.10 3.56
CA LYS A 77 -32.44 -0.68 4.39
C LYS A 77 -31.11 0.01 4.11
N LYS A 78 -30.18 0.01 5.07
CA LYS A 78 -28.81 0.45 4.81
C LYS A 78 -28.12 -0.53 3.86
N PRO A 79 -27.24 -0.05 2.96
CA PRO A 79 -26.39 -0.94 2.19
C PRO A 79 -25.53 -1.83 3.10
N GLN A 80 -25.34 -3.08 2.70
CA GLN A 80 -24.63 -4.11 3.44
C GLN A 80 -23.16 -4.24 3.03
N THR A 81 -22.80 -3.74 1.84
CA THR A 81 -21.44 -3.80 1.31
C THR A 81 -20.97 -2.43 0.83
N ILE A 82 -19.66 -2.21 0.77
CA ILE A 82 -19.07 -0.98 0.20
C ILE A 82 -19.41 -0.84 -1.29
N GLY A 83 -19.43 -1.94 -2.04
CA GLY A 83 -19.82 -1.94 -3.45
C GLY A 83 -21.26 -1.44 -3.69
N GLU A 84 -22.19 -1.74 -2.78
CA GLU A 84 -23.55 -1.17 -2.83
C GLU A 84 -23.55 0.35 -2.58
N TYR A 85 -22.76 0.86 -1.62
CA TYR A 85 -22.62 2.31 -1.43
C TYR A 85 -22.05 2.99 -2.68
N ILE A 86 -21.01 2.42 -3.29
CA ILE A 86 -20.40 2.97 -4.52
C ILE A 86 -21.42 3.02 -5.65
N THR A 87 -22.20 1.95 -5.81
CA THR A 87 -23.21 1.85 -6.87
C THR A 87 -24.34 2.88 -6.67
N LEU A 88 -24.88 2.97 -5.45
CA LEU A 88 -25.99 3.87 -5.12
C LEU A 88 -25.57 5.34 -5.10
N CYS A 89 -24.32 5.62 -4.73
CA CYS A 89 -23.80 6.98 -4.56
C CYS A 89 -22.76 7.34 -5.62
N LYS A 90 -22.82 6.74 -6.81
CA LYS A 90 -21.84 6.98 -7.86
C LYS A 90 -21.65 8.47 -8.18
N GLU A 91 -22.76 9.19 -8.37
CA GLU A 91 -22.72 10.63 -8.68
C GLU A 91 -22.13 11.46 -7.53
N ASP A 92 -22.35 11.04 -6.29
CA ASP A 92 -21.79 11.71 -5.12
C ASP A 92 -20.27 11.49 -5.04
N PHE A 93 -19.79 10.28 -5.33
CA PHE A 93 -18.37 10.03 -5.48
C PHE A 93 -17.75 10.82 -6.64
N ASP A 94 -18.45 10.91 -7.78
CA ASP A 94 -17.99 11.68 -8.96
C ASP A 94 -17.81 13.19 -8.62
N VAL A 95 -18.63 13.75 -7.71
CA VAL A 95 -18.45 15.12 -7.20
C VAL A 95 -17.12 15.28 -6.45
N ILE A 96 -16.73 14.28 -5.65
CA ILE A 96 -15.46 14.33 -4.90
C ILE A 96 -14.28 14.11 -5.85
N THR A 97 -14.35 13.13 -6.74
CA THR A 97 -13.26 12.80 -7.67
C THR A 97 -13.01 13.88 -8.70
N ALA A 98 -14.01 14.71 -9.03
CA ALA A 98 -13.85 15.87 -9.91
C ALA A 98 -12.83 16.91 -9.40
N TYR A 99 -12.58 16.96 -8.08
CA TYR A 99 -11.53 17.81 -7.51
C TYR A 99 -10.11 17.23 -7.68
N GLY A 100 -10.01 15.94 -8.07
CA GLY A 100 -8.75 15.27 -8.32
C GLY A 100 -7.78 15.33 -7.13
N LYS A 101 -6.48 15.47 -7.43
CA LYS A 101 -5.41 15.44 -6.42
C LYS A 101 -5.50 16.58 -5.40
N ASP A 102 -6.21 17.67 -5.69
CA ASP A 102 -6.37 18.79 -4.76
C ASP A 102 -7.22 18.43 -3.53
N ALA A 103 -8.09 17.41 -3.64
CA ALA A 103 -8.89 16.92 -2.51
C ALA A 103 -8.11 16.00 -1.55
N LEU A 104 -7.05 15.33 -2.02
CA LEU A 104 -6.33 14.32 -1.25
C LEU A 104 -5.78 14.84 0.10
N PRO A 105 -5.14 16.03 0.18
CA PRO A 105 -4.64 16.55 1.45
C PRO A 105 -5.74 16.82 2.47
N TYR A 106 -6.97 17.12 2.02
CA TYR A 106 -8.10 17.30 2.92
C TYR A 106 -8.65 15.95 3.38
N LEU A 107 -8.92 15.04 2.45
CA LEU A 107 -9.40 13.68 2.74
C LEU A 107 -8.47 12.96 3.72
N ALA A 108 -7.14 13.10 3.57
CA ALA A 108 -6.16 12.48 4.46
C ALA A 108 -6.17 13.07 5.89
N LYS A 109 -6.63 14.32 6.06
CA LYS A 109 -6.74 14.98 7.37
C LYS A 109 -8.05 14.70 8.08
N MET A 110 -9.05 14.18 7.37
CA MET A 110 -10.33 13.76 7.94
C MET A 110 -10.12 12.49 8.78
N LYS A 111 -9.36 12.57 9.88
CA LYS A 111 -9.29 11.54 10.90
C LYS A 111 -10.68 11.38 11.50
N ASP A 112 -11.25 10.18 11.46
CA ASP A 112 -12.39 9.85 12.31
C ASP A 112 -12.00 8.76 13.30
N ASP A 113 -12.30 9.04 14.57
CA ASP A 113 -12.12 8.15 15.70
C ASP A 113 -12.91 6.86 15.43
N SER A 114 -12.40 5.74 15.96
CA SER A 114 -12.84 4.35 15.80
C SER A 114 -14.34 4.04 16.00
N LYS A 115 -15.20 5.03 16.24
CA LYS A 115 -16.65 4.92 16.44
C LYS A 115 -17.50 5.12 15.19
N LYS A 116 -16.93 5.42 14.00
CA LYS A 116 -17.66 5.44 12.71
C LYS A 116 -16.88 4.78 11.55
N ALA A 117 -16.73 3.46 11.58
CA ALA A 117 -16.06 2.69 10.52
C ALA A 117 -16.52 3.06 9.10
N LEU A 118 -17.82 3.28 8.87
CA LEU A 118 -18.37 3.58 7.55
C LEU A 118 -17.88 4.91 6.96
N ARG A 119 -17.79 5.99 7.76
CA ARG A 119 -17.36 7.30 7.24
C ARG A 119 -15.90 7.25 6.78
N THR A 120 -15.05 6.61 7.58
CA THR A 120 -13.66 6.31 7.24
C THR A 120 -13.56 5.54 5.92
N TRP A 121 -14.39 4.51 5.73
CA TRP A 121 -14.44 3.76 4.47
C TRP A 121 -14.80 4.64 3.27
N MET A 122 -15.80 5.52 3.38
CA MET A 122 -16.18 6.40 2.26
C MET A 122 -15.06 7.39 1.90
N ILE A 123 -14.29 7.85 2.89
CA ILE A 123 -13.11 8.69 2.67
C ILE A 123 -12.02 7.90 1.94
N MET A 124 -11.73 6.67 2.39
CA MET A 124 -10.73 5.80 1.75
C MET A 124 -11.11 5.46 0.30
N VAL A 125 -12.38 5.14 0.05
CA VAL A 125 -12.90 4.88 -1.31
C VAL A 125 -12.74 6.12 -2.19
N ALA A 126 -13.09 7.31 -1.70
CA ALA A 126 -12.92 8.55 -2.46
C ALA A 126 -11.44 8.83 -2.79
N GLN A 127 -10.54 8.61 -1.83
CA GLN A 127 -9.09 8.73 -2.06
C GLN A 127 -8.61 7.72 -3.11
N TYR A 128 -9.05 6.46 -3.01
CA TYR A 128 -8.69 5.41 -3.95
C TYR A 128 -9.17 5.69 -5.37
N GLN A 129 -10.39 6.21 -5.54
CA GLN A 129 -10.90 6.60 -6.85
C GLN A 129 -10.16 7.80 -7.46
N ILE A 130 -9.55 8.66 -6.63
CA ILE A 130 -8.70 9.77 -7.10
C ILE A 130 -7.30 9.26 -7.47
N ASP A 131 -6.70 8.44 -6.60
CA ASP A 131 -5.35 7.93 -6.77
C ASP A 131 -5.21 6.54 -6.11
N PRO A 132 -5.34 5.46 -6.89
CA PRO A 132 -5.21 4.09 -6.39
C PRO A 132 -3.86 3.81 -5.71
N SER A 133 -2.79 4.49 -6.16
CA SER A 133 -1.43 4.28 -5.64
C SER A 133 -1.26 4.61 -4.16
N ILE A 134 -2.21 5.33 -3.56
CA ILE A 134 -2.25 5.57 -2.11
C ILE A 134 -2.40 4.25 -1.33
N TYR A 135 -3.11 3.29 -1.90
CA TYR A 135 -3.48 2.03 -1.28
C TYR A 135 -2.92 0.80 -1.97
N ASP A 136 -2.20 0.98 -3.08
CA ASP A 136 -1.57 -0.10 -3.84
C ASP A 136 -0.07 -0.14 -3.55
N PRO A 137 0.40 -1.03 -2.63
CA PRO A 137 1.81 -1.20 -2.35
C PRO A 137 2.59 -1.40 -3.64
N THR A 138 3.60 -0.56 -3.81
CA THR A 138 4.44 -0.55 -5.00
C THR A 138 5.89 -0.74 -4.59
N VAL A 139 6.56 -1.73 -5.16
CA VAL A 139 7.96 -2.04 -4.88
C VAL A 139 8.74 -2.13 -6.19
N VAL A 140 9.78 -1.30 -6.32
CA VAL A 140 10.64 -1.25 -7.50
C VAL A 140 11.85 -2.16 -7.28
N SER A 141 12.27 -2.88 -8.32
CA SER A 141 13.46 -3.73 -8.28
C SER A 141 14.75 -2.90 -8.03
N PRO A 142 15.80 -3.48 -7.41
CA PRO A 142 17.07 -2.80 -7.17
C PRO A 142 17.69 -2.17 -8.42
N ASP A 143 17.55 -2.81 -9.58
CA ASP A 143 18.04 -2.32 -10.87
C ASP A 143 17.10 -1.30 -11.54
N GLY A 144 15.96 -1.01 -10.94
CA GLY A 144 14.95 -0.06 -11.42
C GLY A 144 14.17 -0.52 -12.65
N LYS A 145 14.39 -1.74 -13.16
CA LYS A 145 13.76 -2.20 -14.41
C LYS A 145 12.35 -2.72 -14.22
N TYR A 146 11.99 -3.16 -13.02
CA TYR A 146 10.71 -3.78 -12.76
C TYR A 146 9.98 -3.09 -11.61
N THR A 147 8.65 -3.07 -11.70
CA THR A 147 7.79 -2.60 -10.63
C THR A 147 6.75 -3.66 -10.32
N PHE A 148 6.66 -3.99 -9.04
CA PHE A 148 5.60 -4.82 -8.49
C PHE A 148 4.51 -3.92 -7.91
N VAL A 149 3.25 -4.18 -8.23
CA VAL A 149 2.09 -3.47 -7.69
C VAL A 149 1.09 -4.48 -7.14
N ALA A 150 0.77 -4.35 -5.85
CA ALA A 150 -0.35 -5.06 -5.25
C ALA A 150 -1.60 -4.19 -5.36
N HIS A 151 -2.55 -4.60 -6.20
CA HIS A 151 -3.76 -3.82 -6.45
C HIS A 151 -4.75 -4.06 -5.33
N SER A 152 -5.13 -3.01 -4.62
CA SER A 152 -6.14 -3.09 -3.58
C SER A 152 -7.54 -3.19 -4.18
N ASN A 153 -8.46 -3.79 -3.45
CA ASN A 153 -9.86 -3.88 -3.85
C ASN A 153 -10.76 -3.31 -2.76
N LEU A 154 -10.54 -2.01 -2.52
CA LEU A 154 -11.36 -1.19 -1.63
C LEU A 154 -12.85 -1.16 -2.02
N THR A 155 -13.19 -1.60 -3.24
CA THR A 155 -14.52 -1.45 -3.83
C THR A 155 -15.38 -2.72 -3.80
N GLU A 156 -14.80 -3.92 -3.74
CA GLU A 156 -15.53 -5.19 -3.92
C GLU A 156 -15.46 -6.12 -2.70
N TYR A 157 -14.33 -6.14 -1.96
CA TYR A 157 -14.05 -7.18 -0.96
C TYR A 157 -14.00 -6.70 0.49
N ALA A 158 -14.38 -5.46 0.77
CA ALA A 158 -14.53 -4.93 2.13
C ALA A 158 -15.63 -5.74 2.88
N GLY A 159 -15.21 -6.88 3.42
CA GLY A 159 -16.04 -7.85 4.11
C GLY A 159 -16.79 -7.16 5.24
N THR A 160 -18.10 -7.33 5.20
CA THR A 160 -19.08 -7.03 6.26
C THR A 160 -18.65 -5.94 7.24
N LEU A 161 -19.27 -4.76 7.14
CA LEU A 161 -19.22 -3.60 8.06
C LEU A 161 -19.42 -3.91 9.57
N TRP A 162 -19.51 -5.19 9.94
CA TRP A 162 -19.89 -5.75 11.22
C TRP A 162 -18.71 -6.23 12.08
N ASN A 163 -17.51 -6.40 11.50
CA ASN A 163 -16.29 -6.63 12.28
C ASN A 163 -15.40 -5.38 12.19
N SER A 164 -15.12 -4.78 13.34
CA SER A 164 -14.51 -3.45 13.56
C SER A 164 -13.11 -3.23 12.96
N ASP A 165 -12.53 -4.21 12.28
CA ASP A 165 -11.17 -4.16 11.76
C ASP A 165 -11.20 -3.88 10.25
N ILE A 166 -10.76 -2.67 9.87
CA ILE A 166 -10.53 -2.29 8.48
C ILE A 166 -9.37 -3.11 7.95
N LYS A 167 -9.61 -3.93 6.92
CA LYS A 167 -8.55 -4.68 6.24
C LYS A 167 -8.57 -4.41 4.75
N LEU A 168 -7.44 -3.90 4.25
CA LEU A 168 -7.17 -3.83 2.82
C LEU A 168 -6.96 -5.26 2.31
N ILE A 169 -7.57 -5.55 1.16
CA ILE A 169 -7.40 -6.83 0.47
C ILE A 169 -6.88 -6.53 -0.92
N TYR A 170 -5.92 -7.33 -1.34
CA TYR A 170 -5.32 -7.29 -2.67
C TYR A 170 -5.76 -8.56 -3.42
N PRO A 171 -6.66 -8.49 -4.41
CA PRO A 171 -7.07 -9.66 -5.20
C PRO A 171 -6.13 -9.96 -6.37
N SER A 172 -5.31 -8.99 -6.74
CA SER A 172 -4.38 -9.12 -7.83
C SER A 172 -3.07 -8.40 -7.55
N ILE A 173 -2.03 -8.94 -8.16
CA ILE A 173 -0.69 -8.42 -8.06
C ILE A 173 -0.10 -8.45 -9.47
N SER A 174 0.48 -7.35 -9.90
CA SER A 174 1.07 -7.23 -11.24
C SER A 174 2.54 -6.86 -11.18
N VAL A 175 3.28 -7.32 -12.18
CA VAL A 175 4.67 -6.97 -12.42
C VAL A 175 4.78 -6.27 -13.77
N TYR A 176 5.40 -5.10 -13.77
CA TYR A 176 5.60 -4.26 -14.94
C TYR A 176 7.09 -4.12 -15.27
N GLU A 177 7.41 -4.02 -16.55
CA GLU A 177 8.71 -3.55 -17.03
C GLU A 177 8.68 -2.02 -17.17
N ASN A 178 9.51 -1.32 -16.41
CA ASN A 178 9.49 0.14 -16.32
C ASN A 178 9.90 0.84 -17.61
N GLY A 179 10.84 0.25 -18.37
CA GLY A 179 11.33 0.84 -19.61
C GLY A 179 10.27 0.91 -20.72
N THR A 180 9.29 0.00 -20.70
CA THR A 180 8.24 -0.10 -21.73
C THR A 180 6.84 0.16 -21.18
N GLY A 181 6.65 0.15 -19.86
CA GLY A 181 5.34 0.16 -19.20
C GLY A 181 4.56 -1.14 -19.39
N LYS A 182 5.17 -2.18 -19.96
CA LYS A 182 4.49 -3.43 -20.28
C LYS A 182 4.22 -4.24 -19.02
N GLU A 183 2.98 -4.69 -18.85
CA GLU A 183 2.66 -5.72 -17.86
C GLU A 183 3.25 -7.07 -18.29
N LEU A 184 4.10 -7.64 -17.45
CA LEU A 184 4.73 -8.94 -17.70
C LEU A 184 3.88 -10.08 -17.16
N LYS A 185 3.25 -9.88 -16.00
CA LYS A 185 2.44 -10.90 -15.32
C LYS A 185 1.48 -10.25 -14.35
N THR A 186 0.28 -10.82 -14.26
CA THR A 186 -0.64 -10.61 -13.15
C THR A 186 -0.97 -11.94 -12.47
N PHE A 187 -0.94 -11.94 -11.15
CA PHE A 187 -1.37 -13.03 -10.28
C PHE A 187 -2.78 -12.72 -9.78
N THR A 188 -3.71 -13.64 -9.97
CA THR A 188 -5.12 -13.52 -9.56
C THR A 188 -5.58 -14.82 -8.90
N GLY A 189 -6.78 -14.79 -8.30
CA GLY A 189 -7.41 -15.98 -7.70
C GLY A 189 -7.07 -16.21 -6.22
N MET A 190 -6.37 -15.26 -5.59
CA MET A 190 -6.08 -15.25 -4.16
C MET A 190 -6.43 -13.86 -3.59
N SER A 191 -6.94 -13.81 -2.37
CA SER A 191 -7.27 -12.56 -1.67
C SER A 191 -6.30 -12.36 -0.51
N TRP A 192 -5.36 -11.42 -0.66
CA TRP A 192 -4.28 -11.20 0.28
C TRP A 192 -4.60 -10.03 1.23
N GLU A 193 -4.44 -10.18 2.55
CA GLU A 193 -4.59 -9.08 3.53
C GLU A 193 -3.26 -8.40 3.91
N LYS A 194 -2.15 -9.09 3.67
CA LYS A 194 -0.78 -8.63 3.91
C LYS A 194 0.03 -8.98 2.68
N VAL A 195 0.71 -8.00 2.09
CA VAL A 195 1.56 -8.20 0.93
C VAL A 195 2.88 -7.49 1.22
N ASP A 196 3.89 -8.30 1.55
CA ASP A 196 5.27 -7.85 1.70
C ASP A 196 6.07 -8.43 0.55
N VAL A 197 6.83 -7.58 -0.14
CA VAL A 197 7.50 -7.91 -1.40
C VAL A 197 8.96 -7.53 -1.28
N LEU A 198 9.83 -8.48 -1.59
CA LEU A 198 11.27 -8.31 -1.52
C LEU A 198 11.91 -8.80 -2.79
N TRP A 199 12.81 -7.98 -3.30
CA TRP A 199 13.60 -8.28 -4.47
C TRP A 199 14.93 -8.87 -4.05
N SER A 200 15.39 -9.88 -4.79
CA SER A 200 16.79 -10.28 -4.71
C SER A 200 17.69 -9.12 -5.12
N PRO A 201 18.92 -9.03 -4.57
CA PRO A 201 19.87 -7.96 -4.91
C PRO A 201 20.15 -7.84 -6.42
N ASP A 202 20.13 -8.96 -7.14
CA ASP A 202 20.32 -9.02 -8.60
C ASP A 202 19.06 -8.71 -9.42
N SER A 203 17.94 -8.35 -8.77
CA SER A 203 16.63 -8.05 -9.37
C SER A 203 15.98 -9.19 -10.15
N ARG A 204 16.50 -10.41 -10.02
CA ARG A 204 15.99 -11.57 -10.75
C ARG A 204 14.83 -12.26 -10.04
N PHE A 205 14.83 -12.27 -8.71
CA PHE A 205 13.85 -12.99 -7.92
C PHE A 205 13.02 -12.04 -7.07
N VAL A 206 11.77 -12.43 -6.85
CA VAL A 206 10.86 -11.73 -5.93
C VAL A 206 10.34 -12.73 -4.93
N ALA A 207 10.65 -12.52 -3.66
CA ALA A 207 10.00 -13.20 -2.56
C ALA A 207 8.81 -12.35 -2.09
N MET A 208 7.66 -12.98 -1.93
CA MET A 208 6.46 -12.32 -1.44
C MET A 208 5.91 -13.11 -0.27
N ASN A 209 5.58 -12.44 0.83
CA ASN A 209 4.80 -13.04 1.91
C ASN A 209 3.35 -12.58 1.81
N CYS A 210 2.41 -13.52 1.73
CA CYS A 210 1.01 -13.21 1.51
C CYS A 210 0.05 -14.02 2.40
N GLY A 211 -0.89 -13.37 3.08
CA GLY A 211 -1.85 -14.03 4.00
C GLY A 211 -3.29 -13.97 3.50
N TYR A 212 -4.06 -15.06 3.61
CA TYR A 212 -5.48 -15.08 3.23
C TYR A 212 -6.35 -14.28 4.22
N VAL A 213 -7.49 -13.81 3.71
CA VAL A 213 -8.53 -13.19 4.53
C VAL A 213 -8.97 -14.10 5.67
N GLY A 214 -8.85 -13.61 6.91
CA GLY A 214 -9.20 -14.37 8.11
C GLY A 214 -8.28 -15.55 8.44
N SER A 215 -7.22 -15.76 7.67
CA SER A 215 -6.22 -16.81 7.93
C SER A 215 -5.12 -16.27 8.84
N PRO A 216 -4.75 -16.97 9.92
CA PRO A 216 -3.53 -16.66 10.66
C PRO A 216 -2.25 -17.08 9.92
N PHE A 217 -2.39 -17.74 8.76
CA PHE A 217 -1.30 -18.30 7.96
C PHE A 217 -0.91 -17.37 6.82
N SER A 218 0.41 -17.24 6.58
CA SER A 218 0.97 -16.55 5.42
C SER A 218 1.77 -17.55 4.58
N TYR A 219 1.64 -17.44 3.27
CA TYR A 219 2.28 -18.30 2.28
C TYR A 219 3.34 -17.46 1.57
N PRO A 220 4.64 -17.75 1.76
CA PRO A 220 5.62 -17.11 0.94
C PRO A 220 5.59 -17.74 -0.45
N ILE A 221 5.68 -16.89 -1.45
CA ILE A 221 5.71 -17.26 -2.85
C ILE A 221 6.95 -16.61 -3.43
N MET A 222 7.76 -17.37 -4.16
CA MET A 222 8.90 -16.81 -4.86
C MET A 222 8.79 -16.96 -6.37
N PHE A 223 9.23 -15.92 -7.08
CA PHE A 223 9.13 -15.79 -8.53
C PHE A 223 10.50 -15.52 -9.15
N ASP A 224 10.77 -16.13 -10.30
CA ASP A 224 11.90 -15.78 -11.19
C ASP A 224 11.39 -14.87 -12.33
N ILE A 225 11.85 -13.63 -12.34
CA ILE A 225 11.54 -12.59 -13.32
C ILE A 225 12.17 -12.92 -14.68
N GLY A 226 13.31 -13.61 -14.71
CA GLY A 226 13.94 -14.08 -15.94
C GLY A 226 13.18 -15.22 -16.63
N GLY A 227 12.22 -15.85 -15.93
CA GLY A 227 11.46 -17.01 -16.40
C GLY A 227 9.94 -16.81 -16.42
N ILE A 228 9.45 -15.57 -16.50
CA ILE A 228 8.03 -15.21 -16.36
C ILE A 228 7.16 -16.04 -17.31
N GLY A 229 6.55 -17.09 -16.74
CA GLY A 229 5.70 -18.03 -17.46
C GLY A 229 5.65 -19.45 -16.92
N ARG A 230 6.60 -19.94 -16.09
CA ARG A 230 6.62 -21.39 -15.79
C ARG A 230 6.80 -21.87 -14.36
N HIS A 231 7.35 -21.09 -13.42
CA HIS A 231 7.64 -21.65 -12.09
C HIS A 231 7.35 -20.65 -10.97
N THR A 232 6.21 -20.86 -10.29
CA THR A 232 6.12 -20.53 -8.87
C THR A 232 7.11 -21.45 -8.16
N LEU A 233 8.13 -20.89 -7.50
CA LEU A 233 9.00 -21.69 -6.66
C LEU A 233 8.25 -21.93 -5.35
N TYR A 234 7.79 -23.17 -5.17
CA TYR A 234 7.31 -23.62 -3.88
C TYR A 234 8.53 -23.76 -2.98
N LEU A 235 8.57 -22.96 -1.93
CA LEU A 235 9.57 -23.12 -0.89
C LEU A 235 9.42 -24.53 -0.28
N PRO A 236 10.52 -25.24 0.04
CA PRO A 236 10.54 -26.67 0.31
C PRO A 236 10.05 -26.99 1.73
N PHE A 237 8.85 -26.50 2.05
CA PHE A 237 8.22 -26.62 3.36
C PHE A 237 7.99 -28.05 3.80
N LYS A 238 7.64 -28.91 2.84
CA LYS A 238 7.45 -30.33 3.10
C LYS A 238 8.78 -30.97 3.52
N ASP A 239 9.85 -30.68 2.78
CA ASP A 239 11.17 -31.28 3.01
C ASP A 239 11.75 -30.82 4.35
N VAL A 240 11.56 -29.55 4.72
CA VAL A 240 11.94 -29.02 6.05
C VAL A 240 11.15 -29.71 7.17
N PHE A 241 9.85 -29.95 6.98
CA PHE A 241 9.03 -30.64 7.97
C PHE A 241 9.45 -32.11 8.13
N GLU A 242 9.68 -32.81 7.02
CA GLU A 242 10.15 -34.20 7.03
C GLU A 242 11.52 -34.31 7.70
N TYR A 243 12.45 -33.39 7.41
CA TYR A 243 13.74 -33.32 8.08
C TYR A 243 13.61 -33.19 9.60
N ILE A 244 12.81 -32.26 10.11
CA ILE A 244 12.67 -32.03 11.56
C ILE A 244 12.02 -33.24 12.24
N ALA A 245 11.05 -33.89 11.59
CA ALA A 245 10.42 -35.10 12.11
C ALA A 245 11.43 -36.25 12.25
N GLU A 246 12.29 -36.42 11.25
CA GLU A 246 13.37 -37.42 11.25
C GLU A 246 14.45 -37.10 12.29
N ASP A 247 14.97 -35.87 12.29
CA ASP A 247 16.07 -35.41 13.15
C ASP A 247 15.69 -35.41 14.64
N SER A 248 14.48 -34.93 14.96
CA SER A 248 14.02 -34.88 16.36
C SER A 248 13.46 -36.20 16.90
N GLY A 249 13.14 -37.16 16.02
CA GLY A 249 12.46 -38.42 16.36
C GLY A 249 11.05 -38.25 16.94
N LYS A 250 10.45 -37.05 16.84
CA LYS A 250 9.11 -36.77 17.38
C LYS A 250 8.03 -37.01 16.33
N ASP A 251 6.89 -37.54 16.76
CA ASP A 251 5.69 -37.61 15.93
C ASP A 251 5.07 -36.21 15.78
N LEU A 252 5.37 -35.57 14.64
CA LEU A 252 4.84 -34.26 14.29
C LEU A 252 3.46 -34.32 13.61
N SER A 253 2.88 -35.51 13.41
CA SER A 253 1.59 -35.72 12.71
C SER A 253 0.36 -35.22 13.46
N ARG A 254 0.52 -34.69 14.68
CA ARG A 254 -0.54 -34.00 15.43
C ARG A 254 -0.50 -32.48 15.27
N TYR A 255 0.53 -31.95 14.61
CA TYR A 255 0.79 -30.52 14.40
C TYR A 255 0.54 -30.11 12.93
N VAL A 256 -0.39 -30.80 12.25
CA VAL A 256 -0.61 -30.77 10.78
C VAL A 256 -1.27 -29.48 10.30
N ARG A 257 -0.62 -28.33 10.47
CA ARG A 257 -0.71 -27.20 9.55
C ARG A 257 0.61 -26.44 9.55
N ILE A 258 1.18 -26.30 8.36
CA ILE A 258 2.46 -25.64 8.12
C ILE A 258 2.34 -24.14 8.35
N MET A 259 3.14 -23.72 9.33
CA MET A 259 3.95 -22.51 9.49
C MET A 259 3.33 -21.11 9.43
N LYS A 260 3.38 -20.45 10.58
CA LYS A 260 3.42 -19.00 10.67
C LYS A 260 4.85 -18.57 10.34
N ILE A 261 5.04 -17.80 9.28
CA ILE A 261 6.30 -17.05 9.11
C ILE A 261 6.26 -15.92 10.11
N LYS A 262 7.22 -15.95 11.03
CA LYS A 262 7.38 -14.91 12.02
C LYS A 262 8.10 -13.75 11.32
N ASP A 263 7.30 -12.85 10.79
CA ASP A 263 7.74 -11.52 10.34
C ASP A 263 8.85 -11.56 9.28
N TYR A 264 8.42 -11.53 8.01
CA TYR A 264 9.22 -11.27 6.80
C TYR A 264 10.16 -12.41 6.36
N ALA A 265 10.28 -12.59 5.04
CA ALA A 265 11.49 -13.19 4.46
C ALA A 265 12.55 -12.08 4.40
N ASP A 266 13.84 -12.39 4.36
CA ASP A 266 14.87 -11.38 4.08
C ASP A 266 15.93 -11.95 3.16
N TYR A 267 16.49 -11.10 2.28
CA TYR A 267 17.59 -11.50 1.42
C TYR A 267 18.92 -11.21 2.11
N GLU A 268 19.77 -12.22 2.19
CA GLU A 268 21.14 -12.08 2.66
C GLU A 268 22.04 -11.48 1.56
N GLU A 269 23.22 -10.98 1.95
CA GLU A 269 24.18 -10.39 1.00
C GLU A 269 24.62 -11.36 -0.12
N ASP A 270 24.58 -12.67 0.16
CA ASP A 270 24.92 -13.71 -0.80
C ASP A 270 23.77 -14.10 -1.75
N GLY A 271 22.60 -13.48 -1.60
CA GLY A 271 21.41 -13.70 -2.43
C GLY A 271 20.53 -14.87 -1.97
N THR A 272 20.87 -15.54 -0.85
CA THR A 272 19.96 -16.50 -0.22
C THR A 272 18.83 -15.79 0.52
N VAL A 273 17.70 -16.48 0.69
CA VAL A 273 16.52 -15.96 1.40
C VAL A 273 16.39 -16.66 2.74
N ARG A 274 16.44 -15.90 3.82
CA ARG A 274 16.10 -16.38 5.16
C ARG A 274 14.58 -16.52 5.29
N ILE A 275 14.14 -17.69 5.74
CA ILE A 275 12.73 -18.01 5.96
C ILE A 275 12.55 -18.46 7.40
N ASP A 276 12.04 -17.57 8.24
CA ASP A 276 11.67 -17.87 9.62
C ASP A 276 10.32 -18.60 9.68
N PHE A 277 10.19 -19.54 10.60
CA PHE A 277 9.01 -20.37 10.73
C PHE A 277 8.68 -20.76 12.16
N ALA A 278 7.39 -21.06 12.39
CA ALA A 278 6.90 -21.61 13.64
C ALA A 278 5.83 -22.68 13.40
N LEU A 279 5.92 -23.81 14.10
CA LEU A 279 4.89 -24.85 14.14
C LEU A 279 4.05 -24.71 15.40
N SER A 280 2.72 -24.64 15.25
CA SER A 280 1.77 -24.51 16.36
C SER A 280 0.76 -25.64 16.37
N GLY A 281 0.33 -26.08 17.56
CA GLY A 281 -0.73 -27.08 17.70
C GLY A 281 -2.12 -26.55 17.28
N ILE A 282 -2.97 -27.43 16.73
CA ILE A 282 -4.30 -27.07 16.18
C ILE A 282 -5.38 -26.93 17.27
N ASN A 283 -5.14 -27.45 18.49
CA ASN A 283 -6.22 -27.78 19.42
C ASN A 283 -6.43 -26.85 20.62
N SER A 284 -5.66 -25.78 20.81
CA SER A 284 -5.92 -24.85 21.91
C SER A 284 -6.34 -23.50 21.35
N GLY A 285 -7.47 -22.98 21.83
CA GLY A 285 -7.87 -21.59 21.59
C GLY A 285 -6.81 -20.54 22.01
N GLU A 286 -5.73 -20.98 22.66
CA GLU A 286 -4.48 -20.25 22.84
C GLU A 286 -3.41 -20.78 21.88
N ARG A 287 -2.90 -19.89 21.02
CA ARG A 287 -1.81 -20.18 20.08
C ARG A 287 -0.49 -20.14 20.83
N LYS A 288 0.07 -21.30 21.14
CA LYS A 288 1.48 -21.41 21.56
C LYS A 288 2.26 -22.06 20.44
N ASP A 289 3.30 -21.37 19.99
CA ASP A 289 4.29 -21.94 19.09
C ASP A 289 4.95 -23.10 19.85
N TYR A 290 5.02 -24.28 19.24
CA TYR A 290 5.61 -25.50 19.82
C TYR A 290 7.06 -25.68 19.37
N LEU A 291 7.37 -25.14 18.20
CA LEU A 291 8.70 -25.12 17.62
C LEU A 291 8.85 -23.85 16.80
N THR A 292 10.01 -23.22 16.88
CA THR A 292 10.38 -22.11 15.99
C THR A 292 11.74 -22.39 15.36
N GLY A 293 11.98 -21.84 14.18
CA GLY A 293 13.22 -22.05 13.46
C GLY A 293 13.34 -21.18 12.23
N HIS A 294 14.43 -21.38 11.50
CA HIS A 294 14.67 -20.75 10.20
C HIS A 294 15.50 -21.66 9.31
N TYR A 295 15.44 -21.42 8.01
CA TYR A 295 16.35 -21.98 7.02
C TYR A 295 16.66 -20.94 5.94
N TYR A 296 17.73 -21.17 5.19
CA TYR A 296 18.09 -20.35 4.04
C TYR A 296 17.73 -21.09 2.76
N TYR A 297 17.11 -20.40 1.81
CA TYR A 297 16.81 -20.93 0.49
C TYR A 297 17.63 -20.21 -0.57
N ASP A 298 18.34 -20.96 -1.40
CA ASP A 298 19.05 -20.43 -2.56
C ASP A 298 18.11 -20.47 -3.79
N PRO A 299 17.62 -19.33 -4.29
CA PRO A 299 16.77 -19.27 -5.48
C PRO A 299 17.46 -19.73 -6.77
N ALA A 300 18.77 -19.50 -6.88
CA ALA A 300 19.54 -19.83 -8.07
C ALA A 300 19.80 -21.33 -8.18
N GLN A 301 20.10 -21.99 -7.06
CA GLN A 301 20.35 -23.43 -6.99
C GLN A 301 19.08 -24.25 -6.71
N ARG A 302 18.02 -23.61 -6.20
CA ARG A 302 16.76 -24.23 -5.76
C ARG A 302 16.95 -25.24 -4.64
N THR A 303 17.82 -24.91 -3.70
CA THR A 303 18.19 -25.77 -2.56
C THR A 303 17.97 -25.03 -1.25
N SER A 304 17.67 -25.77 -0.19
CA SER A 304 17.63 -25.23 1.17
C SER A 304 18.84 -25.67 1.99
N SER A 305 19.24 -24.82 2.94
CA SER A 305 20.07 -25.25 4.05
C SER A 305 19.31 -26.23 4.94
N GLU A 306 20.05 -26.96 5.77
CA GLU A 306 19.44 -27.63 6.92
C GLU A 306 18.78 -26.57 7.83
N PRO A 307 17.58 -26.84 8.36
CA PRO A 307 16.88 -25.90 9.23
C PRO A 307 17.52 -25.83 10.61
N VAL A 308 17.64 -24.62 11.14
CA VAL A 308 18.00 -24.38 12.55
C VAL A 308 16.71 -24.16 13.33
N TYR A 309 16.48 -24.96 14.37
CA TYR A 309 15.20 -24.92 15.09
C TYR A 309 15.34 -25.25 16.58
N GLU A 310 14.35 -24.83 17.35
CA GLU A 310 14.21 -25.12 18.77
C GLU A 310 12.76 -25.43 19.13
N PHE A 311 12.57 -26.35 20.07
CA PHE A 311 11.26 -26.58 20.69
C PHE A 311 11.00 -25.50 21.74
N VAL A 312 9.78 -24.98 21.75
CA VAL A 312 9.32 -24.00 22.73
C VAL A 312 8.66 -24.77 23.88
N ASP A 313 9.16 -24.56 25.10
CA ASP A 313 8.61 -25.15 26.33
C ASP A 313 7.22 -24.59 26.72
#